data_AF-A0A349LL14-F1
#
_entry.id   AF-A0A349LL14-F1
#
_cell.length_a   1.000
_cell.length_b   1.000
_cell.length_c   1.000
_cell.angle_alpha   90.00
_cell.angle_beta   90.00
_cell.angle_gamma   90.00
#
_symmetry.space_group_name_H-M   'P 1'
#
loop_
_entity.id
_entity.type
_entity.pdbx_description
1 polymer ?
#
loop_
_entity_poly.entity_id
_entity_poly.type
_entity_poly.pdbx_seq_one_letter_code
_entity_poly.pdbx_strand_id
1 'polypeptide(L)' 'APPGYVGYEEGGYLTEQVRRHPYSVILFDEIEKAHPDVFNVHLQVLDDGRLTDGQGRTVDFKNTVIVMTSN' A
#
# COMPACT_ATOMS: atom_id res chain seq x y z
N ALA A 1 -2.10 -8.33 6.90
CA ALA A 1 -2.80 -8.62 8.17
C ALA A 1 -2.01 -9.67 8.97
N PRO A 2 -2.22 -9.82 10.30
CA PRO A 2 -1.60 -10.90 11.08
C PRO A 2 -2.15 -12.28 10.66
N PRO A 3 -1.43 -13.39 10.95
CA PRO A 3 -1.94 -14.75 10.70
C PRO A 3 -3.30 -14.95 11.40
N GLY A 4 -4.34 -15.29 10.62
CA GLY A 4 -5.70 -15.54 11.13
C GLY A 4 -6.75 -14.45 10.87
N TYR A 5 -6.40 -13.34 10.21
CA TYR A 5 -7.37 -12.34 9.75
C TYR A 5 -7.79 -12.57 8.28
N VAL A 6 -9.04 -12.20 7.94
CA VAL A 6 -9.53 -12.21 6.55
C VAL A 6 -8.60 -11.36 5.67
N GLY A 7 -8.14 -11.91 4.55
CA GLY A 7 -7.16 -11.27 3.65
C GLY A 7 -5.68 -11.53 3.98
N TYR A 8 -5.37 -12.54 4.81
CA TYR A 8 -4.00 -12.98 5.07
C TYR A 8 -3.36 -13.74 3.89
N GLU A 9 -4.15 -14.53 3.16
CA GLU A 9 -3.66 -15.33 2.02
C GLU A 9 -3.69 -14.58 0.69
N GLU A 10 -4.52 -13.55 0.59
CA GLU A 10 -4.45 -12.58 -0.49
C GLU A 10 -3.29 -11.64 -0.15
N GLY A 11 -2.17 -11.76 -0.88
CA GLY A 11 -1.11 -10.77 -0.84
C GLY A 11 -1.66 -9.34 -0.74
N GLY A 12 -0.96 -8.45 -0.03
CA GLY A 12 -1.51 -7.13 0.31
C GLY A 12 -2.26 -6.49 -0.85
N TYR A 13 -3.52 -6.11 -0.65
CA TYR A 13 -4.42 -5.66 -1.71
C TYR A 13 -3.74 -4.60 -2.61
N LEU A 14 -3.05 -3.64 -2.00
CA LEU A 14 -2.27 -2.61 -2.67
C LEU A 14 -1.08 -3.18 -3.46
N THR A 15 -0.29 -4.04 -2.84
CA THR A 15 0.93 -4.64 -3.44
C THR A 15 0.59 -5.51 -4.65
N GLU A 16 -0.50 -6.28 -4.62
CA GLU A 16 -0.91 -7.10 -5.77
C GLU A 16 -1.40 -6.24 -6.95
N GLN A 17 -2.14 -5.16 -6.68
CA GLN A 17 -2.60 -4.25 -7.74
C GLN A 17 -1.44 -3.57 -8.44
N VAL A 18 -0.47 -3.03 -7.69
CA VAL A 18 0.73 -2.37 -8.26
C VAL A 18 1.64 -3.37 -8.95
N ARG A 19 1.80 -4.59 -8.41
CA ARG A 19 2.59 -5.64 -9.07
C ARG A 19 2.01 -6.02 -10.44
N ARG A 20 0.69 -6.06 -10.57
CA ARG A 20 0.01 -6.33 -11.84
C ARG A 20 -0.03 -5.10 -12.76
N HIS A 21 -0.08 -3.89 -12.19
CA HIS A 21 -0.15 -2.62 -12.92
C HIS A 21 0.86 -1.59 -12.35
N PRO A 22 2.14 -1.69 -12.73
CA PRO A 22 3.20 -0.86 -12.14
C PRO A 22 3.06 0.64 -12.44
N TYR A 23 2.40 0.97 -13.56
CA TYR A 23 2.06 2.33 -13.97
C TYR A 23 0.61 2.60 -13.59
N SER A 24 0.40 3.14 -12.41
CA SER A 24 -0.94 3.33 -11.87
C SER A 24 -1.03 4.60 -11.02
N VAL A 25 -2.27 5.05 -10.82
CA VAL A 25 -2.58 6.10 -9.86
C VAL A 25 -3.34 5.46 -8.71
N ILE A 26 -2.88 5.71 -7.49
CA ILE A 26 -3.53 5.25 -6.26
C ILE A 26 -4.09 6.47 -5.56
N LEU A 27 -5.40 6.48 -5.33
CA LEU A 27 -6.09 7.51 -4.56
C LEU A 27 -6.39 6.98 -3.15
N PHE A 28 -5.92 7.71 -2.14
CA PHE A 28 -6.37 7.56 -0.77
C PHE A 28 -7.26 8.75 -0.41
N ASP A 29 -8.53 8.47 -0.18
CA ASP A 29 -9.52 9.48 0.16
C ASP A 29 -9.72 9.59 1.67
N GLU A 30 -9.99 10.80 2.15
CA GLU A 30 -10.16 11.15 3.56
C GLU A 30 -9.07 10.55 4.48
N ILE A 31 -7.80 10.75 4.11
CA ILE A 31 -6.65 10.11 4.79
C ILE A 31 -6.58 10.44 6.29
N GLU A 32 -7.14 11.57 6.71
CA GLU A 32 -7.25 11.98 8.12
C GLU A 32 -8.11 11.05 8.98
N LYS A 33 -9.01 10.27 8.35
CA LYS A 33 -9.87 9.29 9.03
C LYS A 33 -9.25 7.90 9.11
N ALA A 34 -8.14 7.67 8.40
CA ALA A 34 -7.46 6.38 8.40
C ALA A 34 -6.81 6.09 9.77
N HIS A 35 -6.71 4.80 10.11
CA HIS A 35 -6.00 4.39 11.31
C HIS A 35 -4.52 4.80 11.22
N PRO A 36 -3.86 5.23 12.31
CA PRO A 36 -2.44 5.63 12.29
C PRO A 36 -1.49 4.60 11.67
N ASP A 37 -1.79 3.31 11.79
CA ASP A 37 -0.98 2.24 11.17
C ASP A 37 -0.96 2.28 9.62
N VAL A 38 -1.98 2.89 9.00
CA VAL A 38 -2.01 3.12 7.56
C VAL A 38 -0.90 4.09 7.15
N PHE A 39 -0.65 5.13 7.95
CA PHE A 39 0.43 6.10 7.70
C PHE A 39 1.81 5.45 7.76
N ASN A 40 2.05 4.49 8.66
CA ASN A 40 3.34 3.80 8.75
C ASN A 40 3.69 3.04 7.47
N VAL A 41 2.69 2.41 6.85
CA VAL A 41 2.83 1.75 5.55
C VAL A 41 3.13 2.75 4.43
N HIS A 42 2.52 3.94 4.49
CA HIS A 42 2.76 5.01 3.51
C HIS A 42 4.15 5.60 3.61
N LEU A 43 4.65 5.83 4.84
CA LEU A 43 5.99 6.35 5.07
C LEU A 43 7.05 5.45 4.42
N GLN A 44 6.88 4.12 4.49
CA GLN A 44 7.78 3.18 3.83
C GLN A 44 7.78 3.31 2.31
N VAL A 45 6.62 3.55 1.70
CA VAL A 45 6.51 3.75 0.24
C VAL A 45 7.08 5.10 -0.20
N LEU A 46 6.85 6.16 0.58
CA LEU A 46 7.34 7.51 0.26
C LEU A 46 8.87 7.63 0.43
N ASP A 47 9.47 6.83 1.30
CA ASP A 47 10.92 6.82 1.53
C ASP A 47 11.66 5.98 0.47
N ASP A 48 11.38 4.67 0.42
CA ASP A 48 12.12 3.71 -0.41
C ASP A 48 11.50 3.44 -1.78
N GLY A 49 10.28 3.95 -2.04
CA GLY A 49 9.52 3.62 -3.25
C GLY A 49 9.14 2.14 -3.32
N ARG A 50 9.13 1.42 -2.20
CA ARG A 50 8.94 -0.03 -2.13
C ARG A 50 8.11 -0.44 -0.94
N LEU A 51 7.33 -1.51 -1.11
CA LEU A 51 6.56 -2.11 -0.03
C LEU A 51 6.71 -3.62 -0.05
N THR A 52 6.96 -4.21 1.12
CA THR A 52 7.01 -5.66 1.29
C THR A 52 5.73 -6.14 1.94
N ASP A 53 5.03 -7.06 1.29
CA ASP A 53 3.81 -7.65 1.83
C ASP A 53 4.09 -8.68 2.93
N GLY A 54 3.02 -9.17 3.56
CA GLY A 54 3.11 -10.20 4.60
C GLY A 54 3.63 -11.56 4.13
N GLN A 55 3.77 -11.77 2.82
CA GLN A 55 4.37 -12.98 2.23
C GLN A 55 5.85 -12.78 1.89
N GLY A 56 6.44 -11.64 2.27
CA GLY A 56 7.85 -11.31 2.02
C GLY A 56 8.13 -10.84 0.60
N ARG A 57 7.10 -10.51 -0.18
CA ARG A 57 7.26 -10.07 -1.57
C ARG A 57 7.37 -8.55 -1.61
N THR A 58 8.47 -8.05 -2.16
CA THR A 58 8.70 -6.61 -2.33
C THR A 58 8.19 -6.14 -3.68
N VAL A 59 7.37 -5.09 -3.67
CA VAL A 59 6.80 -4.44 -4.86
C VAL A 59 7.34 -3.02 -4.97
N ASP A 60 7.68 -2.61 -6.19
CA ASP A 60 8.24 -1.29 -6.52
C ASP A 60 7.13 -0.33 -6.96
N PHE A 61 7.10 0.86 -6.37
CA PHE A 61 6.10 1.91 -6.55
C PHE A 61 6.65 3.12 -7.33
N LYS A 62 7.88 3.05 -7.88
CA LYS A 62 8.52 4.20 -8.57
C LYS A 62 7.72 4.79 -9.73
N ASN A 63 6.88 3.98 -10.38
CA ASN A 63 6.04 4.40 -11.50
C ASN A 63 4.57 4.61 -11.09
N THR A 64 4.30 4.62 -9.80
CA THR A 64 2.97 4.80 -9.23
C THR A 64 2.84 6.22 -8.71
N VAL A 65 1.78 6.92 -9.14
CA VAL A 65 1.44 8.23 -8.57
C VAL A 65 0.47 8.00 -7.41
N ILE A 66 0.86 8.46 -6.22
CA ILE A 66 0.00 8.40 -5.04
C ILE A 66 -0.63 9.77 -4.83
N VAL A 67 -1.96 9.80 -4.77
CA VAL A 67 -2.77 10.98 -4.50
C VAL A 67 -3.49 10.76 -3.17
N MET A 68 -3.40 11.75 -2.29
CA MET A 68 -4.10 11.75 -1.00
C MET A 68 -5.00 12.97 -0.91
N THR A 69 -6.23 12.78 -0.44
CA THR A 69 -7.18 13.86 -0.17
C THR A 69 -7.54 13.88 1.31
N SER A 70 -7.80 15.08 1.83
CA SER A 70 -8.34 15.37 3.16
C SER A 70 -9.44 16.39 3.00
N ASN A 71 -10.43 16.37 3.89
CA ASN A 71 -11.37 17.48 4.02
C ASN A 71 -10.68 18.74 4.56
#